data_AF-G0N064-F1
#
_entry.id   AF-G0N064-F1
#
_cell.length_a   1.000
_cell.length_b   1.000
_cell.length_c   1.000
_cell.angle_alpha   90.00
_cell.angle_beta   90.00
_cell.angle_gamma   90.00
#
_symmetry.space_group_name_H-M   'P 1'
#
loop_
_entity.id
_entity.type
_entity.pdbx_description
1 polymer ?
#
loop_
_entity_poly.entity_id
_entity_poly.type
_entity_poly.pdbx_seq_one_letter_code
_entity_poly.pdbx_strand_id
1 'polypeptide(L)'
;MNKSNFELKEFKVEMAKYPFATSQIKSLPCCKKVRICADDVDSFDWWLKKLPEQLDDLQLVVYSEDRKSFILPSDFLNAPQVMQASEICFSCRAAFSDEQLLKLNAKLISFDCVDVTDKGINKFIKNWVYGKGAKGFQELQLWPTSDRDPETMVKGLDAEEWDETFEYEE
;
A
#
# COMPACT_ATOMS: atom_id res chain seq x y z
N MET A 1 5.58 -33.23 5.83
CA MET A 1 5.97 -31.86 6.24
C MET A 1 5.01 -31.46 7.36
N ASN A 2 5.49 -31.43 8.61
CA ASN A 2 4.65 -31.00 9.72
C ASN A 2 4.32 -29.51 9.53
N LYS A 3 3.04 -29.16 9.52
CA LYS A 3 2.60 -27.76 9.57
C LYS A 3 3.08 -27.21 10.90
N SER A 4 4.08 -26.34 10.87
CA SER A 4 4.47 -25.56 12.04
C SER A 4 3.28 -24.67 12.39
N ASN A 5 2.68 -24.88 13.56
CA ASN A 5 1.58 -24.07 14.08
C ASN A 5 2.07 -22.79 14.77
N PHE A 6 3.37 -22.48 14.66
CA PHE A 6 3.93 -21.25 15.20
C PHE A 6 3.69 -20.10 14.22
N GLU A 7 3.00 -19.07 14.68
CA GLU A 7 2.82 -17.83 13.92
C GLU A 7 4.18 -17.11 13.79
N LEU A 8 4.58 -16.85 12.56
CA LEU A 8 5.75 -16.03 12.29
C LEU A 8 5.33 -14.57 12.46
N LYS A 9 5.74 -13.95 13.58
CA LYS A 9 5.36 -12.59 13.95
C LYS A 9 5.59 -11.58 12.82
N GLU A 10 6.76 -11.68 12.17
CA GLU A 10 7.17 -10.75 11.12
C GLU A 10 8.21 -11.43 10.22
N PHE A 11 8.16 -11.17 8.92
CA PHE A 11 9.16 -11.62 7.95
C PHE A 11 9.74 -10.42 7.20
N LYS A 12 11.08 -10.32 7.18
CA LYS A 12 11.79 -9.24 6.48
C LYS A 12 12.77 -9.81 5.47
N VAL A 13 12.69 -9.31 4.24
CA VAL A 13 13.67 -9.59 3.19
C VAL A 13 14.53 -8.35 3.01
N GLU A 14 15.64 -8.30 3.73
CA GLU A 14 16.59 -7.18 3.69
C GLU A 14 17.84 -7.57 2.86
N MET A 15 17.63 -8.17 1.66
CA MET A 15 18.71 -8.49 0.71
C MET A 15 18.43 -7.94 -0.71
N ALA A 16 19.32 -7.12 -1.26
CA ALA A 16 19.18 -6.58 -2.62
C ALA A 16 19.18 -7.63 -3.74
N LYS A 17 19.87 -8.77 -3.52
CA LYS A 17 19.93 -9.88 -4.49
C LYS A 17 19.64 -11.21 -3.79
N TYR A 18 18.36 -11.45 -3.50
CA TYR A 18 17.96 -12.70 -2.89
C TYR A 18 18.19 -13.89 -3.85
N PRO A 19 18.79 -15.01 -3.41
CA PRO A 19 19.14 -16.13 -4.29
C PRO A 19 17.93 -17.02 -4.58
N PHE A 20 17.01 -16.56 -5.43
CA PHE A 20 15.75 -17.27 -5.75
C PHE A 20 15.97 -18.70 -6.29
N ALA A 21 17.01 -18.91 -7.12
CA ALA A 21 17.29 -20.20 -7.74
C ALA A 21 17.62 -21.33 -6.75
N THR A 22 18.17 -20.98 -5.58
CA THR A 22 18.57 -21.96 -4.57
C THR A 22 17.64 -21.95 -3.34
N SER A 23 16.66 -21.03 -3.31
CA SER A 23 15.73 -20.88 -2.20
C SER A 23 14.85 -22.13 -2.03
N GLN A 24 14.79 -22.62 -0.79
CA GLN A 24 13.92 -23.74 -0.41
C GLN A 24 12.55 -23.28 0.11
N ILE A 25 12.28 -21.97 0.13
CA ILE A 25 11.02 -21.41 0.66
C ILE A 25 9.89 -21.68 -0.34
N LYS A 26 8.94 -22.53 0.07
CA LYS A 26 7.76 -22.90 -0.72
C LYS A 26 6.51 -22.11 -0.38
N SER A 27 6.33 -21.73 0.88
CA SER A 27 5.23 -20.90 1.37
C SER A 27 5.47 -20.43 2.80
N LEU A 28 4.82 -19.34 3.18
CA LEU A 28 4.85 -18.71 4.51
C LEU A 28 3.41 -18.43 4.98
N PRO A 29 2.53 -19.44 5.10
CA PRO A 29 1.09 -19.25 5.25
C PRO A 29 0.66 -18.58 6.57
N CYS A 30 1.51 -18.64 7.60
CA CYS A 30 1.27 -18.05 8.91
C CYS A 30 1.99 -16.71 9.11
N CYS A 31 2.56 -16.14 8.04
CA CYS A 31 3.21 -14.84 8.12
C CYS A 31 2.22 -13.74 7.74
N LYS A 32 1.90 -12.86 8.70
CA LYS A 32 0.92 -11.79 8.52
C LYS A 32 1.54 -10.40 8.40
N LYS A 33 2.78 -10.22 8.84
CA LYS A 33 3.52 -8.95 8.74
C LYS A 33 4.76 -9.15 7.92
N VAL A 34 4.86 -8.44 6.80
CA VAL A 34 5.90 -8.69 5.82
C VAL A 34 6.50 -7.38 5.32
N ARG A 35 7.82 -7.34 5.31
CA ARG A 35 8.59 -6.31 4.64
C ARG A 35 9.49 -6.94 3.60
N ILE A 36 9.34 -6.53 2.35
CA ILE A 36 10.18 -6.99 1.25
C ILE A 36 10.94 -5.77 0.72
N CYS A 37 12.26 -5.91 0.64
CA CYS A 37 13.09 -4.95 -0.04
C CYS A 37 13.61 -5.58 -1.34
N ALA A 38 13.33 -4.96 -2.49
CA ALA A 38 13.75 -5.41 -3.83
C ALA A 38 13.75 -4.25 -4.84
N ASP A 39 14.52 -4.38 -5.91
CA ASP A 39 14.64 -3.33 -6.95
C ASP A 39 13.91 -3.68 -8.26
N ASP A 40 13.13 -4.77 -8.27
CA ASP A 40 12.40 -5.25 -9.44
C ASP A 40 11.05 -5.87 -9.06
N VAL A 41 10.09 -5.80 -9.98
CA VAL A 41 8.72 -6.29 -9.77
C VAL A 41 8.66 -7.82 -9.66
N ASP A 42 9.51 -8.53 -10.40
CA ASP A 42 9.53 -10.01 -10.40
C ASP A 42 9.92 -10.56 -9.03
N SER A 43 10.86 -9.91 -8.34
CA SER A 43 11.26 -10.20 -6.97
C SER A 43 10.09 -10.02 -5.99
N PHE A 44 9.36 -8.90 -6.09
CA PHE A 44 8.17 -8.68 -5.26
C PHE A 44 7.09 -9.74 -5.53
N ASP A 45 6.80 -10.01 -6.80
CA ASP A 45 5.78 -10.99 -7.22
C ASP A 45 6.14 -12.40 -6.72
N TRP A 46 7.41 -12.79 -6.83
CA TRP A 46 7.89 -14.08 -6.32
C TRP A 46 7.62 -14.22 -4.82
N TRP A 47 7.83 -13.17 -4.04
CA TRP A 47 7.55 -13.17 -2.61
C TRP A 47 6.07 -13.18 -2.30
N LEU A 48 5.25 -12.33 -2.96
CA LEU A 48 3.80 -12.29 -2.72
C LEU A 48 3.14 -13.65 -2.94
N LYS A 49 3.56 -14.41 -3.95
CA LYS A 49 3.08 -15.78 -4.23
C LYS A 49 3.32 -16.78 -3.09
N LYS A 50 4.18 -16.46 -2.12
CA LYS A 50 4.49 -17.30 -0.96
C LYS A 50 3.73 -16.89 0.29
N LEU A 51 3.06 -15.74 0.28
CA LEU A 51 2.35 -15.16 1.41
C LEU A 51 0.85 -15.50 1.38
N PRO A 52 0.16 -15.46 2.52
CA PRO A 52 -1.30 -15.49 2.54
C PRO A 52 -1.87 -14.23 1.88
N GLU A 53 -3.09 -14.34 1.34
CA GLU A 53 -3.79 -13.21 0.70
C GLU A 53 -4.14 -12.09 1.68
N GLN A 54 -4.50 -12.44 2.92
CA GLN A 54 -4.82 -11.47 3.96
C GLN A 54 -3.61 -11.25 4.86
N LEU A 55 -2.93 -10.13 4.68
CA LEU A 55 -1.83 -9.66 5.51
C LEU A 55 -2.33 -8.60 6.50
N ASP A 56 -1.71 -8.56 7.67
CA ASP A 56 -1.91 -7.48 8.62
C ASP A 56 -1.09 -6.25 8.20
N ASP A 57 0.13 -6.47 7.71
CA ASP A 57 1.05 -5.42 7.26
C ASP A 57 1.87 -5.90 6.04
N LEU A 58 1.83 -5.11 4.96
CA LEU A 58 2.64 -5.31 3.76
C LEU A 58 3.46 -4.05 3.46
N GLN A 59 4.78 -4.19 3.58
CA GLN A 59 5.74 -3.15 3.23
C GLN A 59 6.57 -3.57 2.00
N LEU A 60 6.55 -2.75 0.95
CA LEU A 60 7.35 -2.93 -0.24
C LEU A 60 8.33 -1.75 -0.38
N VAL A 61 9.62 -2.06 -0.38
CA VAL A 61 10.69 -1.06 -0.31
C VAL A 61 11.70 -1.31 -1.41
N VAL A 62 12.16 -0.24 -2.05
CA VAL A 62 13.23 -0.29 -3.07
C VAL A 62 14.55 0.08 -2.41
N TYR A 63 15.64 -0.63 -2.72
CA TYR A 63 16.97 -0.30 -2.17
C TYR A 63 17.62 0.88 -2.88
N SER A 64 17.47 0.90 -4.19
CA SER A 64 18.21 1.80 -5.05
C SER A 64 17.85 3.27 -4.78
N GLU A 65 18.84 4.15 -5.00
CA GLU A 65 18.63 5.61 -5.03
C GLU A 65 17.60 6.01 -6.12
N ASP A 66 17.37 5.12 -7.09
CA ASP A 66 16.35 5.18 -8.12
C ASP A 66 14.92 4.86 -7.61
N ARG A 67 14.69 4.81 -6.29
CA ARG A 67 13.34 4.73 -5.69
C ARG A 67 12.33 5.69 -6.35
N LYS A 68 12.79 6.87 -6.78
CA LYS A 68 11.96 7.88 -7.43
C LYS A 68 11.54 7.52 -8.85
N SER A 69 12.19 6.59 -9.55
CA SER A 69 11.84 6.17 -10.91
C SER A 69 11.16 4.81 -10.96
N PHE A 70 11.36 3.96 -9.93
CA PHE A 70 10.71 2.66 -9.83
C PHE A 70 9.20 2.78 -9.57
N ILE A 71 8.40 2.12 -10.42
CA ILE A 71 6.93 2.12 -10.36
C ILE A 71 6.43 0.68 -10.27
N LEU A 72 5.62 0.39 -9.25
CA LEU A 72 4.81 -0.82 -9.18
C LEU A 72 3.65 -0.71 -10.17
N PRO A 73 3.55 -1.60 -11.18
CA PRO A 73 2.54 -1.51 -12.21
C PRO A 73 1.14 -1.90 -11.69
N SER A 74 0.10 -1.32 -12.29
CA SER A 74 -1.30 -1.55 -11.88
C SER A 74 -1.69 -3.04 -11.81
N ASP A 75 -1.22 -3.87 -12.75
CA ASP A 75 -1.50 -5.31 -12.76
C ASP A 75 -0.91 -6.04 -11.55
N PHE A 76 0.28 -5.65 -11.11
CA PHE A 76 0.90 -6.19 -9.89
C PHE A 76 0.09 -5.79 -8.65
N LEU A 77 -0.38 -4.55 -8.61
CA LEU A 77 -1.14 -4.00 -7.48
C LEU A 77 -2.52 -4.67 -7.31
N ASN A 78 -3.04 -5.36 -8.33
CA ASN A 78 -4.26 -6.17 -8.23
C ASN A 78 -4.06 -7.49 -7.45
N ALA A 79 -2.83 -7.84 -7.06
CA ALA A 79 -2.58 -9.03 -6.27
C ALA A 79 -3.45 -9.05 -5.00
N PRO A 80 -4.11 -10.18 -4.65
CA PRO A 80 -4.93 -10.27 -3.44
C PRO A 80 -4.19 -9.82 -2.17
N GLN A 81 -2.90 -10.14 -2.07
CA GLN A 81 -2.00 -9.74 -0.99
C GLN A 81 -1.91 -8.22 -0.80
N VAL A 82 -1.99 -7.46 -1.89
CA VAL A 82 -1.98 -5.99 -1.87
C VAL A 82 -3.39 -5.47 -1.58
N MET A 83 -4.40 -5.98 -2.29
CA MET A 83 -5.77 -5.48 -2.19
C MET A 83 -6.47 -5.79 -0.86
N GLN A 84 -6.03 -6.85 -0.16
CA GLN A 84 -6.62 -7.34 1.08
C GLN A 84 -5.74 -7.14 2.32
N ALA A 85 -4.58 -6.49 2.18
CA ALA A 85 -3.74 -6.15 3.33
C ALA A 85 -4.46 -5.13 4.22
N SER A 86 -4.36 -5.29 5.54
CA SER A 86 -4.91 -4.31 6.49
C SER A 86 -4.09 -3.02 6.54
N GLU A 87 -2.78 -3.10 6.32
CA GLU A 87 -1.87 -1.97 6.29
C GLU A 87 -0.95 -2.13 5.06
N ILE A 88 -0.82 -1.07 4.26
CA ILE A 88 0.09 -1.03 3.12
C ILE A 88 1.02 0.18 3.21
N CYS A 89 2.31 -0.06 3.10
CA CYS A 89 3.33 1.00 3.07
C CYS A 89 4.34 0.72 1.96
N PHE A 90 4.25 1.46 0.86
CA PHE A 90 5.17 1.33 -0.26
C PHE A 90 6.14 2.50 -0.27
N SER A 91 7.41 2.19 -0.05
CA SER A 91 8.52 3.14 -0.21
C SER A 91 8.98 3.17 -1.67
N CYS A 92 8.03 3.36 -2.59
CA CYS A 92 8.23 3.51 -4.03
C CYS A 92 6.93 4.02 -4.68
N ARG A 93 6.97 4.28 -6.00
CA ARG A 93 5.80 4.72 -6.74
C ARG A 93 4.84 3.56 -7.01
N ALA A 94 3.54 3.82 -6.90
CA ALA A 94 2.49 2.85 -7.20
C ALA A 94 1.48 3.42 -8.20
N ALA A 95 1.28 2.69 -9.30
CA ALA A 95 0.33 2.98 -10.36
C ALA A 95 -1.07 2.45 -10.04
N PHE A 96 -1.61 2.80 -8.85
CA PHE A 96 -3.00 2.51 -8.53
C PHE A 96 -3.92 3.39 -9.39
N SER A 97 -4.90 2.77 -10.06
CA SER A 97 -6.04 3.49 -10.65
C SER A 97 -7.00 3.98 -9.55
N ASP A 98 -7.86 4.93 -9.90
CA ASP A 98 -8.92 5.39 -9.01
C ASP A 98 -9.82 4.22 -8.56
N GLU A 99 -10.18 3.30 -9.46
CA GLU A 99 -10.97 2.13 -9.11
C GLU A 99 -10.24 1.16 -8.16
N GLN A 100 -8.92 1.03 -8.29
CA GLN A 100 -8.14 0.19 -7.40
C GLN A 100 -8.04 0.81 -6.00
N LEU A 101 -7.75 2.11 -5.91
CA LEU A 101 -7.73 2.85 -4.65
C LEU A 101 -9.04 2.66 -3.86
N LEU A 102 -10.19 2.80 -4.54
CA LEU A 102 -11.52 2.66 -3.92
C LEU A 102 -11.84 1.23 -3.45
N LYS A 103 -11.10 0.22 -3.91
CA LYS A 103 -11.30 -1.20 -3.58
C LYS A 103 -10.33 -1.72 -2.53
N LEU A 104 -9.34 -0.92 -2.12
CA LEU A 104 -8.39 -1.31 -1.07
C LEU A 104 -9.15 -1.58 0.23
N ASN A 105 -8.90 -2.75 0.83
CA ASN A 105 -9.46 -3.13 2.13
C ASN A 105 -8.49 -2.81 3.27
N ALA A 106 -7.78 -1.69 3.16
CA ALA A 106 -6.74 -1.28 4.09
C ALA A 106 -7.22 -0.17 5.03
N LYS A 107 -6.64 -0.15 6.22
CA LYS A 107 -6.89 0.84 7.27
C LYS A 107 -5.86 1.96 7.26
N LEU A 108 -4.61 1.60 6.95
CA LEU A 108 -3.48 2.51 6.81
C LEU A 108 -2.90 2.30 5.41
N ILE A 109 -2.83 3.38 4.65
CA ILE A 109 -2.37 3.37 3.25
C ILE A 109 -1.31 4.45 3.08
N SER A 110 -0.13 4.07 2.60
CA SER A 110 0.97 5.01 2.35
C SER A 110 1.76 4.62 1.09
N PHE A 111 1.78 5.48 0.07
CA PHE A 111 2.61 5.30 -1.14
C PHE A 111 2.79 6.56 -1.97
N ASP A 112 3.84 6.59 -2.81
CA ASP A 112 4.04 7.64 -3.81
C ASP A 112 3.08 7.38 -4.99
N CYS A 113 2.08 8.23 -5.19
CA CYS A 113 1.00 7.98 -6.14
C CYS A 113 1.30 8.55 -7.54
N VAL A 114 1.09 7.73 -8.58
CA VAL A 114 1.33 8.11 -9.99
C VAL A 114 0.03 8.45 -10.72
N ASP A 115 -0.92 7.51 -10.73
CA ASP A 115 -2.11 7.58 -11.59
C ASP A 115 -3.40 7.97 -10.87
N VAL A 116 -3.35 8.06 -9.53
CA VAL A 116 -4.50 8.47 -8.72
C VAL A 116 -4.84 9.93 -9.01
N THR A 117 -6.07 10.17 -9.48
CA THR A 117 -6.53 11.50 -9.84
C THR A 117 -7.15 12.24 -8.65
N ASP A 118 -7.24 13.56 -8.73
CA ASP A 118 -7.90 14.38 -7.70
C ASP A 118 -9.39 14.02 -7.56
N LYS A 119 -10.03 13.59 -8.66
CA LYS A 119 -11.40 13.05 -8.64
C LYS A 119 -11.48 11.70 -7.94
N GLY A 120 -10.47 10.85 -8.13
CA GLY A 120 -10.31 9.59 -7.40
C GLY A 120 -10.20 9.81 -5.90
N ILE A 121 -9.34 10.74 -5.49
CA ILE A 121 -9.16 11.17 -4.08
C ILE A 121 -10.48 11.71 -3.52
N ASN A 122 -11.13 12.65 -4.22
CA ASN A 122 -12.42 13.19 -3.78
C ASN A 122 -13.48 12.10 -3.57
N LYS A 123 -13.56 11.15 -4.50
CA LYS A 123 -14.48 10.01 -4.41
C LYS A 123 -14.13 9.07 -3.25
N PHE A 124 -12.85 8.86 -2.99
CA PHE A 124 -12.38 8.09 -1.84
C PHE A 124 -12.82 8.76 -0.53
N ILE A 125 -12.54 10.05 -0.36
CA ILE A 125 -12.90 10.80 0.86
C ILE A 125 -14.41 10.79 1.07
N LYS A 126 -15.21 11.06 0.03
CA LYS A 126 -16.67 10.96 0.11
C LYS A 126 -17.13 9.58 0.54
N ASN A 127 -16.58 8.51 -0.06
CA ASN A 127 -16.94 7.15 0.34
C ASN A 127 -16.63 6.89 1.81
N TRP A 128 -15.49 7.36 2.31
CA TRP A 128 -15.15 7.25 3.73
C TRP A 128 -16.12 8.02 4.63
N VAL A 129 -16.37 9.31 4.35
CA VAL A 129 -17.31 10.16 5.11
C VAL A 129 -18.72 9.55 5.16
N TYR A 130 -19.18 8.93 4.07
CA TYR A 130 -20.49 8.26 4.02
C TYR A 130 -20.48 6.81 4.52
N GLY A 131 -19.40 6.34 5.16
CA GLY A 131 -19.32 4.99 5.74
C GLY A 131 -19.25 3.84 4.73
N LYS A 132 -18.89 4.14 3.46
CA LYS A 132 -18.73 3.18 2.36
C LYS A 132 -17.28 2.76 2.11
N GLY A 133 -16.33 3.28 2.90
CA GLY A 133 -14.91 2.91 2.84
C GLY A 133 -14.57 1.60 3.55
N ALA A 134 -13.27 1.28 3.61
CA ALA A 134 -12.78 0.10 4.34
C ALA A 134 -13.11 0.18 5.84
N LYS A 135 -13.43 -0.98 6.43
CA LYS A 135 -13.84 -1.04 7.85
C LYS A 135 -12.67 -0.69 8.76
N GLY A 136 -12.86 0.35 9.58
CA GLY A 136 -11.84 0.82 10.51
C GLY A 136 -10.68 1.54 9.80
N PHE A 137 -10.96 2.17 8.65
CA PHE A 137 -10.04 3.10 8.00
C PHE A 137 -9.60 4.20 8.97
N GLN A 138 -8.30 4.51 8.92
CA GLN A 138 -7.64 5.45 9.82
C GLN A 138 -6.88 6.51 9.02
N GLU A 139 -6.14 6.11 7.99
CA GLU A 139 -5.20 7.01 7.33
C GLU A 139 -4.95 6.66 5.86
N LEU A 140 -4.84 7.72 5.04
CA LEU A 140 -4.39 7.66 3.65
C LEU A 140 -3.34 8.76 3.44
N GLN A 141 -2.10 8.36 3.21
CA GLN A 141 -0.98 9.22 2.85
C GLN A 141 -0.62 9.00 1.38
N LEU A 142 -0.81 10.03 0.55
CA LEU A 142 -0.53 10.01 -0.88
C LEU A 142 0.50 11.10 -1.19
N TRP A 143 1.72 10.70 -1.54
CA TRP A 143 2.74 11.64 -2.00
C TRP A 143 2.60 11.82 -3.50
N PRO A 144 2.25 13.02 -3.97
CA PRO A 144 1.95 13.21 -5.37
C PRO A 144 3.23 13.38 -6.19
N THR A 145 3.22 12.87 -7.42
CA THR A 145 4.30 13.13 -8.39
C THR A 145 4.08 14.39 -9.22
N SER A 146 2.92 15.05 -9.06
CA SER A 146 2.51 16.26 -9.78
C SER A 146 1.78 17.22 -8.85
N ASP A 147 1.58 18.46 -9.29
CA ASP A 147 0.72 19.42 -8.59
C ASP A 147 -0.71 18.88 -8.48
N ARG A 148 -1.37 19.22 -7.37
CA ARG A 148 -2.74 18.82 -7.03
C ARG A 148 -3.67 20.01 -7.09
N ASP A 149 -4.92 19.79 -7.47
CA ASP A 149 -5.99 20.78 -7.40
C ASP A 149 -6.82 20.57 -6.11
N PRO A 150 -6.60 21.39 -5.06
CA PRO A 150 -7.33 21.25 -3.80
C PRO A 150 -8.83 21.41 -3.97
N GLU A 151 -9.28 22.33 -4.83
CA GLU A 151 -10.71 22.57 -5.07
C GLU A 151 -11.39 21.32 -5.61
N THR A 152 -10.74 20.61 -6.55
CA THR A 152 -11.25 19.34 -7.07
C THR A 152 -11.24 18.24 -5.99
N MET A 153 -10.18 18.15 -5.19
CA MET A 153 -10.07 17.12 -4.13
C MET A 153 -11.15 17.26 -3.06
N VAL A 154 -11.52 18.49 -2.67
CA VAL A 154 -12.50 18.73 -1.60
C VAL A 154 -13.91 19.05 -2.09
N LYS A 155 -14.12 19.16 -3.41
CA LYS A 155 -15.41 19.55 -4.00
C LYS A 155 -16.60 18.79 -3.41
N GLY A 156 -17.54 19.51 -2.82
CA GLY A 156 -18.77 18.95 -2.24
C GLY A 156 -18.55 18.15 -0.95
N LEU A 157 -17.42 18.39 -0.27
CA LEU A 157 -17.20 18.09 1.13
C LEU A 157 -17.27 19.39 1.92
N ASP A 158 -17.65 19.29 3.18
CA ASP A 158 -17.50 20.38 4.14
C ASP A 158 -16.06 20.32 4.63
N ALA A 159 -15.17 21.08 3.99
CA ALA A 159 -13.74 21.06 4.23
C ALA A 159 -13.27 22.48 4.50
N GLU A 160 -12.50 22.64 5.56
CA GLU A 160 -11.88 23.89 5.95
C GLU A 160 -10.37 23.74 5.88
N GLU A 161 -9.69 24.79 5.40
CA GLU A 161 -8.24 24.84 5.43
C GLU A 161 -7.79 25.00 6.89
N TRP A 162 -6.74 24.26 7.28
CA TRP A 162 -6.15 24.45 8.59
C TRP A 162 -5.53 25.84 8.65
N ASP A 163 -6.04 26.68 9.56
CA ASP A 163 -5.42 27.94 9.91
C ASP A 163 -4.43 27.78 11.08
N GLU A 164 -3.75 28.86 11.46
CA GLU A 164 -2.79 28.85 12.57
C GLU A 164 -3.43 28.50 13.93
N THR A 165 -4.77 28.52 14.04
CA THR A 165 -5.49 28.22 15.27
C THR A 165 -6.00 26.78 15.36
N PHE A 166 -5.95 26.02 14.27
CA PHE A 166 -6.42 24.63 14.22
C PHE A 166 -5.74 23.70 15.26
N GLU A 167 -4.46 23.92 15.60
CA GLU A 167 -3.79 23.14 16.66
C GLU A 167 -4.46 23.27 18.05
N TYR A 168 -5.35 24.26 18.23
CA TYR A 168 -5.99 24.59 19.50
C TYR A 168 -7.50 24.33 19.52
N GLU A 169 -8.08 23.78 18.45
CA GLU A 169 -9.50 23.42 18.39
C GLU A 169 -9.70 21.96 18.84
N GLU A 170 -10.42 21.76 19.96
CA GLU A 170 -10.83 20.45 20.50
C GLU A 170 -12.28 20.09 20.15
#